data_AF-A0A3D8LII9-F1
#
_entry.id   AF-A0A3D8LII9-F1
#
_cell.length_a   1.000
_cell.length_b   1.000
_cell.length_c   1.000
_cell.angle_alpha   90.00
_cell.angle_beta   90.00
_cell.angle_gamma   90.00
#
_symmetry.space_group_name_H-M   'P 1'
#
loop_
_entity.id
_entity.type
_entity.pdbx_description
1 polymer ?
#
loop_
_entity_poly.entity_id
_entity_poly.type
_entity_poly.pdbx_seq_one_letter_code
_entity_poly.pdbx_strand_id
1 'polypeptide(L)'
;MQQTLQQALDKMKGLPLTKTTRNELVQYFHFGSTHYTTSQGLVLDIGELTLAVSCPWQLQQPEGAAIKHSEVFMRKREAGLPSPNFDWKVPGANLRDQRLLELVKESKSLVVERVELLEDFGLAVHFASGATLTVSPDAEKPAEEYWQLFSNTGDSLKVGAGKDGYIV
;
A
#
# COMPACT_ATOMS: atom_id res chain seq x y z
N MET A 1 -4.23 -12.83 20.36
CA MET A 1 -4.33 -12.71 18.90
C MET A 1 -4.46 -11.24 18.46
N GLN A 2 -5.56 -10.55 18.79
CA GLN A 2 -5.74 -9.14 18.41
C GLN A 2 -4.66 -8.20 18.99
N GLN A 3 -4.22 -8.42 20.23
CA GLN A 3 -3.13 -7.65 20.85
C GLN A 3 -1.78 -7.87 20.14
N THR A 4 -1.48 -9.08 19.69
CA THR A 4 -0.27 -9.41 18.93
C THR A 4 -0.30 -8.81 17.52
N LEU A 5 -1.47 -8.80 16.89
CA LEU A 5 -1.68 -8.18 15.59
C LEU A 5 -1.53 -6.65 15.66
N GLN A 6 -2.13 -6.02 16.67
CA GLN A 6 -1.97 -4.58 16.87
C GLN A 6 -0.51 -4.22 17.14
N GLN A 7 0.21 -4.99 17.97
CA GLN A 7 1.64 -4.79 18.20
C GLN A 7 2.47 -4.88 16.90
N ALA A 8 2.10 -5.78 15.99
CA ALA A 8 2.73 -5.88 14.68
C ALA A 8 2.46 -4.66 13.81
N LEU A 9 1.21 -4.18 13.77
CA LEU A 9 0.81 -2.97 13.03
C LEU A 9 1.46 -1.69 13.61
N ASP A 10 1.62 -1.62 14.94
CA ASP A 10 2.24 -0.49 15.63
C ASP A 10 3.71 -0.31 15.24
N LYS A 11 4.39 -1.34 14.72
CA LYS A 11 5.74 -1.20 14.13
C LYS A 11 5.78 -0.27 12.92
N MET A 12 4.65 -0.01 12.25
CA MET A 12 4.58 0.95 11.17
C MET A 12 4.65 2.41 11.67
N LYS A 13 4.32 2.67 12.93
CA LYS A 13 4.23 4.02 13.48
C LYS A 13 5.57 4.75 13.36
N GLY A 14 5.53 5.99 12.89
CA GLY A 14 6.70 6.82 12.66
C GLY A 14 7.40 6.55 11.33
N LEU A 15 7.08 5.47 10.62
CA LEU A 15 7.67 5.18 9.33
C LEU A 15 6.96 5.99 8.22
N PRO A 16 7.71 6.66 7.33
CA PRO A 16 7.15 7.29 6.14
C PRO A 16 6.79 6.26 5.08
N LEU A 17 5.70 6.48 4.34
CA LEU A 17 5.49 5.81 3.04
C LEU A 17 6.54 6.34 2.05
N THR A 18 7.50 5.50 1.67
CA THR A 18 8.64 5.88 0.83
C THR A 18 8.49 5.43 -0.61
N LYS A 19 7.68 4.38 -0.85
CA LYS A 19 7.51 3.80 -2.18
C LYS A 19 6.20 3.03 -2.28
N THR A 20 5.70 2.95 -3.50
CA THR A 20 4.59 2.07 -3.85
C THR A 20 4.93 1.28 -5.09
N THR A 21 4.66 -0.02 -5.09
CA THR A 21 4.80 -0.89 -6.27
C THR A 21 3.56 -1.77 -6.42
N ARG A 22 3.46 -2.53 -7.51
CA ARG A 22 2.35 -3.46 -7.70
C ARG A 22 2.75 -4.69 -8.48
N ASN A 23 1.98 -5.75 -8.27
CA ASN A 23 1.94 -6.91 -9.14
C ASN A 23 0.47 -7.16 -9.51
N GLU A 24 0.12 -6.96 -10.77
CA GLU A 24 -1.26 -6.96 -11.24
C GLU A 24 -2.16 -6.01 -10.40
N LEU A 25 -3.11 -6.56 -9.64
CA LEU A 25 -4.03 -5.81 -8.78
C LEU A 25 -3.55 -5.66 -7.34
N VAL A 26 -2.53 -6.42 -6.93
CA VAL A 26 -1.95 -6.32 -5.59
C VAL A 26 -1.12 -5.05 -5.50
N GLN A 27 -1.47 -4.18 -4.57
CA GLN A 27 -0.75 -2.95 -4.29
C GLN A 27 0.18 -3.16 -3.10
N TYR A 28 1.44 -2.78 -3.25
CA TYR A 28 2.42 -2.75 -2.17
C TYR A 28 2.67 -1.30 -1.74
N PHE A 29 2.56 -1.06 -0.45
CA PHE A 29 2.93 0.19 0.22
C PHE A 29 4.15 -0.08 1.09
N HIS A 30 5.27 0.58 0.79
CA HIS A 30 6.54 0.37 1.46
C HIS A 30 6.81 1.53 2.43
N PHE A 31 7.06 1.18 3.69
CA PHE A 31 7.24 2.12 4.79
C PHE A 31 8.66 2.06 5.34
N GLY A 32 9.22 3.21 5.71
CA GLY A 32 10.60 3.32 6.19
C GLY A 32 11.61 3.25 5.06
N SER A 33 12.89 3.16 5.40
CA SER A 33 13.96 3.04 4.41
C SER A 33 14.90 1.91 4.81
N THR A 34 14.95 0.88 3.95
CA THR A 34 15.96 -0.17 4.06
C THR A 34 16.53 -0.45 2.68
N HIS A 35 17.80 -0.80 2.66
CA HIS A 35 18.56 -0.99 1.45
C HIS A 35 19.02 -2.43 1.33
N TYR A 36 18.72 -3.07 0.20
CA TYR A 36 19.30 -4.35 -0.17
C TYR A 36 20.27 -4.16 -1.32
N THR A 37 21.46 -4.76 -1.22
CA THR A 37 22.44 -4.75 -2.32
C THR A 37 22.35 -6.06 -3.08
N THR A 38 22.07 -6.01 -4.38
CA THR A 38 22.03 -7.21 -5.22
C THR A 38 23.43 -7.81 -5.39
N SER A 39 23.51 -9.05 -5.88
CA SER A 39 24.80 -9.69 -6.21
C SER A 39 25.60 -8.92 -7.28
N GLN A 40 24.95 -8.03 -8.03
CA GLN A 40 25.58 -7.12 -9.00
C GLN A 40 25.95 -5.75 -8.41
N GLY A 41 25.80 -5.53 -7.09
CA GLY A 41 26.15 -4.29 -6.42
C GLY A 41 25.10 -3.17 -6.51
N LEU A 42 23.90 -3.46 -7.01
CA LEU A 42 22.83 -2.46 -7.09
C LEU A 42 22.16 -2.31 -5.72
N VAL A 43 22.14 -1.09 -5.18
CA VAL A 43 21.42 -0.76 -3.96
C VAL A 43 19.96 -0.47 -4.29
N LEU A 44 19.05 -1.29 -3.76
CA LEU A 44 17.60 -1.15 -3.93
C LEU A 44 16.97 -0.66 -2.63
N ASP A 45 16.22 0.45 -2.70
CA ASP A 45 15.32 0.86 -1.62
C ASP A 45 14.01 0.06 -1.71
N ILE A 46 13.73 -0.69 -0.64
CA ILE A 46 12.58 -1.60 -0.53
C ILE A 46 11.66 -1.27 0.65
N GLY A 47 11.98 -0.25 1.45
CA GLY A 47 11.28 0.06 2.72
C GLY A 47 11.46 -1.02 3.80
N GLU A 48 11.43 -0.63 5.07
CA GLU A 48 11.59 -1.52 6.23
C GLU A 48 10.41 -2.50 6.37
N LEU A 49 9.19 -2.00 6.18
CA LEU A 49 7.95 -2.78 6.21
C LEU A 49 7.19 -2.63 4.90
N THR A 50 6.47 -3.67 4.50
CA THR A 50 5.59 -3.64 3.33
C THR A 50 4.19 -4.10 3.70
N LEU A 51 3.20 -3.28 3.37
CA LEU A 51 1.79 -3.66 3.37
C LEU A 51 1.38 -4.03 1.94
N ALA A 52 1.16 -5.31 1.69
CA ALA A 52 0.54 -5.81 0.47
C ALA A 52 -0.99 -5.80 0.64
N VAL A 53 -1.70 -5.28 -0.35
CA VAL A 53 -3.17 -5.18 -0.35
C VAL A 53 -3.73 -5.73 -1.65
N SER A 54 -4.55 -6.76 -1.53
CA SER A 54 -5.15 -7.51 -2.64
C SER A 54 -6.67 -7.30 -2.76
N CYS A 55 -7.25 -6.48 -1.89
CA CYS A 55 -8.67 -6.13 -1.88
C CYS A 55 -8.89 -4.62 -2.11
N PRO A 56 -10.15 -4.13 -2.16
CA PRO A 56 -10.41 -2.71 -2.31
C PRO A 56 -9.74 -1.86 -1.23
N TRP A 57 -9.19 -0.73 -1.66
CA TRP A 57 -8.60 0.27 -0.79
C TRP A 57 -8.76 1.67 -1.37
N GLN A 58 -8.66 2.67 -0.49
CA GLN A 58 -8.67 4.08 -0.84
C GLN A 58 -7.67 4.84 0.03
N LEU A 59 -6.86 5.70 -0.59
CA LEU A 59 -6.03 6.68 0.11
C LEU A 59 -6.68 8.05 -0.02
N GLN A 60 -7.28 8.51 1.08
CA GLN A 60 -7.88 9.82 1.23
C GLN A 60 -6.81 10.85 1.61
N GLN A 61 -6.75 11.97 0.89
CA GLN A 61 -5.87 13.10 1.19
C GLN A 61 -6.62 14.16 2.02
N PRO A 62 -5.90 14.96 2.84
CA PRO A 62 -6.50 15.99 3.70
C PRO A 62 -7.37 17.00 2.95
N GLU A 63 -6.97 17.34 1.72
CA GLU A 63 -7.65 18.27 0.83
C GLU A 63 -8.93 17.69 0.17
N GLY A 64 -9.32 16.45 0.52
CA GLY A 64 -10.55 15.82 0.04
C GLY A 64 -10.40 14.96 -1.22
N ALA A 65 -9.25 15.03 -1.91
CA ALA A 65 -8.94 14.14 -3.01
C ALA A 65 -8.69 12.70 -2.52
N ALA A 66 -9.01 11.70 -3.35
CA ALA A 66 -8.82 10.29 -3.01
C ALA A 66 -8.18 9.53 -4.16
N ILE A 67 -7.24 8.63 -3.88
CA ILE A 67 -6.70 7.65 -4.83
C ILE A 67 -7.34 6.30 -4.50
N LYS A 68 -8.02 5.68 -5.48
CA LYS A 68 -8.75 4.43 -5.27
C LYS A 68 -8.09 3.24 -5.96
N HIS A 69 -8.27 2.05 -5.39
CA HIS A 69 -7.83 0.78 -6.00
C HIS A 69 -8.33 0.61 -7.45
N SER A 70 -9.58 1.00 -7.71
CA SER A 70 -10.25 0.89 -9.01
C SER A 70 -9.70 1.82 -10.10
N GLU A 71 -8.90 2.84 -9.75
CA GLU A 71 -8.24 3.72 -10.72
C GLU A 71 -7.17 2.99 -11.57
N VAL A 72 -6.86 1.72 -11.25
CA VAL A 72 -5.99 0.87 -12.07
C VAL A 72 -6.51 0.66 -13.49
N PHE A 73 -7.84 0.64 -13.66
CA PHE A 73 -8.47 0.49 -14.97
C PHE A 73 -8.70 1.83 -15.67
N MET A 74 -8.25 2.93 -15.07
CA MET A 74 -8.34 4.27 -15.65
C MET A 74 -6.99 4.63 -16.26
N ARG A 75 -7.02 5.21 -17.44
CA ARG A 75 -5.81 5.69 -18.10
C ARG A 75 -5.19 6.84 -17.33
N LYS A 76 -3.86 6.90 -17.29
CA LYS A 76 -3.13 8.06 -16.75
C LYS A 76 -3.48 9.35 -17.50
N ARG A 77 -3.28 10.49 -16.85
CA ARG A 77 -3.39 11.81 -17.48
C ARG A 77 -2.13 12.10 -18.28
N GLU A 78 -2.29 12.33 -19.57
CA GLU A 78 -1.21 12.65 -20.51
C GLU A 78 -1.57 13.88 -21.34
N ALA A 79 -0.57 14.69 -21.69
CA ALA A 79 -0.76 15.82 -22.58
C ALA A 79 -0.90 15.33 -24.02
N GLY A 80 -1.84 15.91 -24.77
CA GLY A 80 -2.11 15.54 -26.16
C GLY A 80 -3.15 14.44 -26.32
N LEU A 81 -3.16 13.79 -27.49
CA LEU A 81 -4.12 12.73 -27.79
C LEU A 81 -3.75 11.45 -27.01
N PRO A 82 -4.72 10.78 -26.37
CA PRO A 82 -4.46 9.51 -25.69
C PRO A 82 -3.92 8.46 -26.67
N SER A 83 -2.91 7.68 -26.27
CA SER A 83 -2.47 6.50 -27.04
C SER A 83 -3.65 5.58 -27.35
N PRO A 84 -3.86 4.97 -28.51
CA PRO A 84 -5.00 4.08 -28.71
C PRO A 84 -4.94 2.80 -27.83
N ASN A 85 -3.76 2.40 -27.36
CA ASN A 85 -3.52 1.10 -26.74
C ASN A 85 -3.29 1.22 -25.22
N PHE A 86 -4.34 1.52 -24.45
CA PHE A 86 -4.23 1.47 -22.98
C PHE A 86 -4.18 0.01 -22.52
N ASP A 87 -3.07 -0.34 -21.88
CA ASP A 87 -2.91 -1.60 -21.16
C ASP A 87 -2.64 -1.27 -19.68
N TRP A 88 -3.61 -1.57 -18.83
CA TRP A 88 -3.50 -1.34 -17.40
C TRP A 88 -2.43 -2.23 -16.74
N LYS A 89 -2.00 -3.32 -17.39
CA LYS A 89 -0.95 -4.20 -16.88
C LYS A 89 0.43 -3.58 -17.00
N VAL A 90 0.63 -2.65 -17.92
CA VAL A 90 1.89 -1.91 -18.04
C VAL A 90 2.06 -0.99 -16.82
N PRO A 91 3.11 -1.18 -16.00
CA PRO A 91 3.36 -0.34 -14.83
C PRO A 91 3.48 1.14 -15.23
N GLY A 92 2.81 2.03 -14.48
CA GLY A 92 2.83 3.48 -14.75
C GLY A 92 1.94 3.93 -15.90
N ALA A 93 1.17 3.03 -16.53
CA ALA A 93 0.27 3.38 -17.63
C ALA A 93 -1.14 3.83 -17.16
N ASN A 94 -1.51 3.53 -15.91
CA ASN A 94 -2.82 3.86 -15.35
C ASN A 94 -2.77 5.05 -14.36
N LEU A 95 -3.94 5.61 -14.09
CA LEU A 95 -4.12 6.80 -13.25
C LEU A 95 -3.66 6.56 -11.82
N ARG A 96 -3.93 5.38 -11.26
CA ARG A 96 -3.53 5.01 -9.91
C ARG A 96 -2.01 5.05 -9.74
N ASP A 97 -1.29 4.41 -10.65
CA ASP A 97 0.18 4.37 -10.62
C ASP A 97 0.77 5.77 -10.74
N GLN A 98 0.22 6.62 -11.61
CA GLN A 98 0.62 8.02 -11.74
C GLN A 98 0.43 8.79 -10.42
N ARG A 99 -0.77 8.73 -9.85
CA ARG A 99 -1.12 9.52 -8.65
C ARG A 99 -0.37 9.04 -7.42
N LEU A 100 -0.12 7.73 -7.27
CA LEU A 100 0.71 7.21 -6.18
C LEU A 100 2.17 7.66 -6.34
N LEU A 101 2.70 7.67 -7.56
CA LEU A 101 4.05 8.16 -7.82
C LEU A 101 4.20 9.65 -7.50
N GLU A 102 3.23 10.46 -7.91
CA GLU A 102 3.15 11.89 -7.59
C GLU A 102 3.06 12.10 -6.08
N LEU A 103 2.15 11.38 -5.41
CA LEU A 103 1.99 11.41 -3.96
C LEU A 103 3.31 11.13 -3.23
N VAL A 104 4.01 10.05 -3.57
CA VAL A 104 5.27 9.68 -2.91
C VAL A 104 6.39 10.70 -3.19
N LYS A 105 6.41 11.31 -4.38
CA LYS A 105 7.42 12.33 -4.73
C LYS A 105 7.18 13.68 -4.05
N GLU A 106 5.92 14.09 -3.94
CA GLU A 106 5.53 15.39 -3.38
C GLU A 106 5.44 15.37 -1.85
N SER A 107 5.06 14.23 -1.28
CA SER A 107 4.87 14.09 0.16
C SER A 107 6.23 14.08 0.86
N LYS A 108 6.59 15.18 1.51
CA LYS A 108 7.79 15.22 2.36
C LYS A 108 7.72 14.28 3.57
N SER A 109 6.56 13.70 3.89
CA SER A 109 6.44 12.63 4.88
C SER A 109 4.98 12.19 5.08
N LEU A 110 4.49 11.22 4.29
CA LEU A 110 3.32 10.42 4.70
C LEU A 110 3.77 9.48 5.83
N VAL A 111 4.04 10.06 7.00
CA VAL A 111 4.47 9.34 8.19
C VAL A 111 3.26 8.76 8.90
N VAL A 112 3.30 7.47 9.17
CA VAL A 112 2.24 6.76 9.88
C VAL A 112 2.16 7.30 11.31
N GLU A 113 1.00 7.80 11.70
CA GLU A 113 0.71 8.24 13.06
C GLU A 113 0.18 7.08 13.91
N ARG A 114 -0.72 6.28 13.33
CA ARG A 114 -1.39 5.15 13.97
C ARG A 114 -2.03 4.23 12.94
N VAL A 115 -2.26 2.99 13.33
CA VAL A 115 -2.97 1.99 12.51
C VAL A 115 -4.11 1.42 13.33
N GLU A 116 -5.29 1.30 12.74
CA GLU A 116 -6.48 0.70 13.35
C GLU A 116 -6.92 -0.53 12.56
N LEU A 117 -7.31 -1.57 13.27
CA LEU A 117 -8.14 -2.63 12.71
C LEU A 117 -9.57 -2.13 12.61
N LEU A 118 -10.21 -2.43 11.49
CA LEU A 118 -11.62 -2.14 11.25
C LEU A 118 -12.43 -3.44 11.31
N GLU A 119 -13.74 -3.31 11.15
CA GLU A 119 -14.63 -4.45 10.93
C GLU A 119 -14.27 -5.20 9.63
N ASP A 120 -14.75 -6.43 9.49
CA ASP A 120 -14.56 -7.27 8.28
C ASP A 120 -13.09 -7.40 7.83
N PHE A 121 -12.19 -7.47 8.81
CA PHE A 121 -10.74 -7.54 8.59
C PHE A 121 -10.17 -6.33 7.84
N GLY A 122 -10.85 -5.18 7.84
CA GLY A 122 -10.32 -3.95 7.29
C GLY A 122 -9.19 -3.36 8.14
N LEU A 123 -8.47 -2.39 7.56
CA LEU A 123 -7.47 -1.63 8.29
C LEU A 123 -7.48 -0.16 7.86
N ALA A 124 -7.18 0.74 8.78
CA ALA A 124 -6.95 2.16 8.48
C ALA A 124 -5.54 2.56 8.94
N VAL A 125 -4.72 3.05 8.01
CA VAL A 125 -3.44 3.70 8.32
C VAL A 125 -3.67 5.20 8.29
N HIS A 126 -3.51 5.84 9.44
CA HIS A 126 -3.62 7.29 9.57
C HIS A 126 -2.23 7.91 9.51
N PHE A 127 -2.10 8.95 8.70
CA PHE A 127 -0.85 9.66 8.50
C PHE A 127 -0.86 10.99 9.26
N ALA A 128 0.31 11.42 9.73
CA ALA A 128 0.48 12.70 10.43
C ALA A 128 0.09 13.94 9.59
N SER A 129 0.01 13.80 8.26
CA SER A 129 -0.50 14.83 7.37
C SER A 129 -2.03 15.00 7.42
N GLY A 130 -2.76 14.08 8.05
CA GLY A 130 -4.21 13.96 7.99
C GLY A 130 -4.73 13.07 6.86
N ALA A 131 -3.84 12.47 6.05
CA ALA A 131 -4.23 11.48 5.07
C ALA A 131 -4.63 10.15 5.76
N THR A 132 -5.44 9.34 5.09
CA THR A 132 -5.83 8.02 5.57
C THR A 132 -5.84 7.00 4.43
N LEU A 133 -5.12 5.89 4.60
CA LEU A 133 -5.27 4.70 3.74
C LEU A 133 -6.23 3.73 4.41
N THR A 134 -7.37 3.48 3.78
CA THR A 134 -8.37 2.52 4.23
C THR A 134 -8.35 1.30 3.33
N VAL A 135 -8.22 0.11 3.93
CA VAL A 135 -8.33 -1.19 3.30
C VAL A 135 -9.66 -1.81 3.73
N SER A 136 -10.46 -2.22 2.75
CA SER A 136 -11.84 -2.68 2.97
C SER A 136 -12.05 -3.97 2.18
N PRO A 137 -11.76 -5.14 2.78
CA PRO A 137 -12.10 -6.43 2.20
C PRO A 137 -13.57 -6.48 1.80
N ASP A 138 -13.85 -7.09 0.65
CA ASP A 138 -15.21 -7.30 0.17
C ASP A 138 -15.68 -8.67 0.68
N ALA A 139 -16.64 -8.67 1.60
CA ALA A 139 -17.17 -9.90 2.20
C ALA A 139 -17.83 -10.83 1.17
N GLU A 140 -18.30 -10.29 0.03
CA GLU A 140 -18.87 -11.09 -1.06
C GLU A 140 -17.82 -11.71 -1.97
N LYS A 141 -16.55 -11.31 -1.82
CA LYS A 141 -15.41 -11.80 -2.60
C LYS A 141 -14.31 -12.32 -1.68
N PRO A 142 -14.51 -13.47 -1.00
CA PRO A 142 -13.51 -14.04 -0.13
C PRO A 142 -12.22 -14.33 -0.89
N ALA A 143 -11.09 -13.98 -0.29
CA ALA A 143 -9.76 -14.19 -0.85
C ALA A 143 -8.85 -14.83 0.21
N GLU A 144 -7.87 -15.63 -0.24
CA GLU A 144 -6.89 -16.24 0.67
C GLU A 144 -6.14 -15.19 1.50
N GLU A 145 -5.83 -14.04 0.90
CA GLU A 145 -5.19 -12.91 1.55
C GLU A 145 -5.82 -11.60 1.05
N TYR A 146 -6.44 -10.84 1.95
CA TYR A 146 -6.91 -9.48 1.68
C TYR A 146 -5.77 -8.48 1.79
N TRP A 147 -4.97 -8.61 2.85
CA TRP A 147 -3.78 -7.82 3.07
C TRP A 147 -2.77 -8.57 3.94
N GLN A 148 -1.51 -8.14 3.84
CA GLN A 148 -0.41 -8.70 4.59
C GLN A 148 0.63 -7.61 4.89
N LEU A 149 0.99 -7.47 6.17
CA LEU A 149 2.12 -6.68 6.61
C LEU A 149 3.30 -7.62 6.86
N PHE A 150 4.44 -7.33 6.25
CA PHE A 150 5.67 -8.08 6.49
C PHE A 150 6.90 -7.19 6.52
N SER A 151 7.95 -7.69 7.15
CA SER A 151 9.23 -7.01 7.26
C SER A 151 10.21 -7.42 6.18
N ASN A 152 10.96 -6.42 5.71
CA ASN A 152 12.05 -6.58 4.76
C ASN A 152 13.43 -6.60 5.43
N THR A 153 13.50 -6.51 6.77
CA THR A 153 14.76 -6.39 7.53
C THR A 153 15.24 -7.71 8.17
N GLY A 154 14.46 -8.79 8.02
CA GLY A 154 14.84 -10.13 8.49
C GLY A 154 14.37 -10.49 9.91
N ASP A 155 13.55 -9.65 10.55
CA ASP A 155 12.94 -9.94 11.87
C ASP A 155 11.75 -10.92 11.79
N SER A 156 11.54 -11.56 10.63
CA SER A 156 10.48 -12.54 10.34
C SER A 156 9.05 -12.05 10.61
N LEU A 157 8.83 -10.74 10.80
CA LEU A 157 7.49 -10.20 10.98
C LEU A 157 6.65 -10.49 9.74
N LYS A 158 5.53 -11.17 9.94
CA LYS A 158 4.51 -11.40 8.92
C LYS A 158 3.16 -11.56 9.60
N VAL A 159 2.23 -10.65 9.33
CA VAL A 159 0.85 -10.71 9.80
C VAL A 159 -0.09 -10.33 8.66
N GLY A 160 -1.35 -10.75 8.71
CA GLY A 160 -2.29 -10.46 7.63
C GLY A 160 -3.72 -10.82 7.99
N ALA A 161 -4.60 -10.71 7.00
CA ALA A 161 -5.95 -11.23 7.07
C ALA A 161 -6.40 -11.80 5.73
N GLY A 162 -7.22 -12.84 5.80
CA GLY A 162 -7.84 -13.51 4.67
C GLY A 162 -9.21 -14.08 5.03
N LYS A 163 -9.80 -14.84 4.10
CA LYS A 163 -11.13 -15.47 4.27
C LYS A 163 -11.26 -16.33 5.54
N ASP A 164 -10.16 -16.90 6.03
CA ASP A 164 -10.13 -17.79 7.19
C ASP A 164 -9.79 -17.04 8.50
N GLY A 165 -9.63 -15.71 8.44
CA GLY A 165 -9.35 -14.85 9.59
C GLY A 165 -7.97 -14.19 9.55
N TYR A 166 -7.46 -13.83 10.72
CA TYR A 166 -6.13 -13.21 10.86
C TYR A 166 -5.01 -14.24 10.77
N ILE A 167 -3.94 -13.87 10.07
CA ILE A 167 -2.69 -14.63 9.91
C ILE A 167 -1.66 -13.97 10.82
N VAL A 168 -1.10 -14.71 11.79
CA VAL A 168 -0.12 -14.20 12.78
C VAL A 168 1.01 -15.20 12.95
#